data_AF-A0A084TFN1-F1
#
_entry.id   AF-A0A084TFN1-F1
#
_cell.length_a   1.000
_cell.length_b   1.000
_cell.length_c   1.000
_cell.angle_alpha   90.00
_cell.angle_beta   90.00
_cell.angle_gamma   90.00
#
_symmetry.space_group_name_H-M   'P 1'
#
loop_
_entity.id
_entity.type
_entity.pdbx_description
1 polymer ?
#
loop_
_entity_poly.entity_id
_entity_poly.type
_entity_poly.pdbx_seq_one_letter_code
_entity_poly.pdbx_strand_id
1 'polypeptide(L)'
;MSEFTFDIPAVRGIQAGRPFYTINAPFGVLQRLVAFDTGNVLARSQREVNPTRAKKISQYIQSNPDSYVLTSLTGVINEQPEFIESEHANVGLLKVSMDSEILLFDGQHRTTGIIDALKSNVELRGHNIPLMLFMEMSLAERQQAFSDINGHTVKPSTSISDTYNQRDDLPKFVVEMAKDLAVFTHLVDFERNVIGRSSEYLFPVKILKDATARLLCVKVTDTLSDEQREVAREFWSACAKPLLWQAFRYWEESADEFRAGYLSSHGVFLNALGVVGQCLISQYGTIEKISDLGTLNIKRDSEAFVGRCIDKVTGNMLTNTTAIKLTVIKMLCHLDCPVSPELQALERQYFPDTLFPSAVNESTEPESHPEALQEGAVVVSEPEYQHAFADMVREKWSELTEAQVENFCGQCELVITGFGETLDSAKPAVQCMINAMRKPSTVLRTIRINYEKAIA
;
A
#
# COMPACT_ATOMS: atom_id res chain seq x y z
N MET A 1 1.79 58.39 -1.54
CA MET A 1 1.15 57.33 -2.34
C MET A 1 1.22 57.74 -3.80
N SER A 2 1.46 56.80 -4.70
CA SER A 2 1.29 56.99 -6.15
C SER A 2 -0.11 57.56 -6.43
N GLU A 3 -0.27 58.42 -7.44
CA GLU A 3 -1.60 58.91 -7.86
C GLU A 3 -2.48 57.76 -8.39
N PHE A 4 -1.89 56.65 -8.82
CA PHE A 4 -2.61 55.49 -9.35
C PHE A 4 -2.66 54.36 -8.31
N THR A 5 -3.90 53.96 -7.97
CA THR A 5 -4.17 52.90 -7.00
C THR A 5 -5.11 51.83 -7.58
N PHE A 6 -5.02 50.63 -7.03
CA PHE A 6 -6.00 49.56 -7.17
C PHE A 6 -6.94 49.57 -5.98
N ASP A 7 -8.24 49.59 -6.25
CA ASP A 7 -9.27 49.44 -5.23
C ASP A 7 -9.71 47.96 -5.20
N ILE A 8 -9.32 47.25 -4.16
CA ILE A 8 -9.53 45.79 -4.06
C ILE A 8 -10.53 45.50 -2.94
N PRO A 9 -11.66 44.82 -3.21
CA PRO A 9 -12.55 44.34 -2.16
C PRO A 9 -11.79 43.42 -1.20
N ALA A 10 -11.84 43.73 0.10
CA ALA A 10 -11.06 43.06 1.12
C ALA A 10 -11.83 42.91 2.42
N VAL A 11 -11.45 41.87 3.19
CA VAL A 11 -11.89 41.68 4.57
C VAL A 11 -10.69 41.82 5.50
N ARG A 12 -10.78 42.74 6.47
CA ARG A 12 -9.80 42.98 7.53
C ARG A 12 -9.95 41.95 8.63
N GLY A 13 -8.84 41.38 9.09
CA GLY A 13 -8.77 40.52 10.26
C GLY A 13 -7.63 40.93 11.17
N ILE A 14 -7.57 40.33 12.37
CA ILE A 14 -6.48 40.52 13.32
C ILE A 14 -5.93 39.15 13.73
N GLN A 15 -4.62 38.96 13.64
CA GLN A 15 -3.90 37.78 14.13
C GLN A 15 -2.70 38.22 14.96
N ALA A 16 -2.59 37.72 16.19
CA ALA A 16 -1.53 38.10 17.14
C ALA A 16 -1.36 39.64 17.28
N GLY A 17 -2.48 40.37 17.28
CA GLY A 17 -2.48 41.84 17.35
C GLY A 17 -2.13 42.56 16.05
N ARG A 18 -1.82 41.85 14.96
CA ARG A 18 -1.51 42.45 13.66
C ARG A 18 -2.72 42.44 12.74
N PRO A 19 -3.04 43.55 12.06
CA PRO A 19 -4.03 43.56 11.00
C PRO A 19 -3.53 42.77 9.78
N PHE A 20 -4.43 42.03 9.15
CA PHE A 20 -4.22 41.43 7.84
C PHE A 20 -5.48 41.62 7.00
N TYR A 21 -5.34 41.49 5.69
CA TYR A 21 -6.45 41.59 4.74
C TYR A 21 -6.54 40.31 3.92
N THR A 22 -7.76 39.84 3.69
CA THR A 22 -8.02 38.73 2.76
C THR A 22 -8.70 39.29 1.52
N ILE A 23 -8.15 38.94 0.36
CA ILE A 23 -8.67 39.32 -0.95
C ILE A 23 -8.82 38.08 -1.82
N ASN A 24 -9.68 38.15 -2.83
CA ASN A 24 -9.73 37.17 -3.91
C ASN A 24 -8.98 37.75 -5.11
N ALA A 25 -7.74 37.28 -5.32
CA ALA A 25 -6.87 37.78 -6.39
C ALA A 25 -7.16 37.02 -7.69
N PRO A 26 -7.50 37.72 -8.79
CA PRO A 26 -7.60 37.09 -10.11
C PRO A 26 -6.25 36.51 -10.52
N PHE A 27 -6.25 35.34 -11.14
CA PHE A 27 -5.02 34.66 -11.58
C PHE A 27 -4.19 35.56 -12.50
N GLY A 28 -4.83 36.33 -13.39
CA GLY A 28 -4.15 37.27 -14.28
C GLY A 28 -3.38 38.39 -13.56
N VAL A 29 -3.80 38.76 -12.35
CA VAL A 29 -3.17 39.82 -11.56
C VAL A 29 -1.93 39.31 -10.81
N LEU A 30 -1.87 38.01 -10.50
CA LEU A 30 -0.75 37.42 -9.74
C LEU A 30 0.59 37.60 -10.44
N GLN A 31 0.64 37.52 -11.77
CA GLN A 31 1.88 37.73 -12.53
C GLN A 31 2.41 39.16 -12.38
N ARG A 32 1.53 40.14 -12.14
CA ARG A 32 1.89 41.55 -12.02
C ARG A 32 2.27 41.94 -10.60
N LEU A 33 1.50 41.50 -9.59
CA LEU A 33 1.66 41.99 -8.22
C LEU A 33 2.60 41.16 -7.35
N VAL A 34 2.89 39.90 -7.72
CA VAL A 34 3.76 39.04 -6.91
C VAL A 34 5.21 39.24 -7.32
N ALA A 35 6.02 39.76 -6.39
CA ALA A 35 7.46 39.82 -6.56
C ALA A 35 8.09 38.48 -6.16
N PHE A 36 8.74 37.82 -7.12
CA PHE A 36 9.52 36.63 -6.86
C PHE A 36 10.90 37.02 -6.34
N ASP A 37 11.11 36.88 -5.04
CA ASP A 37 12.39 37.15 -4.39
C ASP A 37 13.44 36.07 -4.76
N THR A 38 14.36 36.42 -5.66
CA THR A 38 15.47 35.58 -6.13
C THR A 38 16.80 35.85 -5.40
N GLY A 39 16.78 36.61 -4.30
CA GLY A 39 17.97 36.92 -3.51
C GLY A 39 18.59 35.70 -2.81
N ASN A 40 19.76 35.91 -2.18
CA ASN A 40 20.38 34.91 -1.29
C ASN A 40 19.38 34.51 -0.18
N VAL A 41 19.43 33.25 0.29
CA VAL A 41 18.60 32.71 1.38
C VAL A 41 18.46 33.66 2.58
N LEU A 42 19.55 34.32 3.00
CA LEU A 42 19.52 35.25 4.14
C LEU A 42 18.75 36.55 3.87
N ALA A 43 18.58 36.91 2.59
CA ALA A 43 17.89 38.12 2.15
C ALA A 43 16.43 37.89 1.75
N ARG A 44 15.98 36.62 1.68
CA ARG A 44 14.62 36.24 1.27
C ARG A 44 13.82 35.58 2.40
N SER A 45 12.49 35.58 2.28
CA SER A 45 11.57 34.92 3.21
C SER A 45 10.84 33.73 2.59
N GLN A 46 11.40 33.16 1.53
CA GLN A 46 10.83 32.04 0.79
C GLN A 46 11.95 31.08 0.35
N ARG A 47 11.58 29.88 -0.07
CA ARG A 47 12.54 28.92 -0.65
C ARG A 47 12.65 29.12 -2.16
N GLU A 48 13.63 28.49 -2.79
CA GLU A 48 13.65 28.40 -4.25
C GLU A 48 12.42 27.65 -4.78
N VAL A 49 11.89 28.12 -5.91
CA VAL A 49 10.80 27.43 -6.60
C VAL A 49 11.36 26.15 -7.21
N ASN A 50 10.78 25.02 -6.81
CA ASN A 50 11.01 23.75 -7.47
C ASN A 50 10.17 23.69 -8.76
N PRO A 51 10.78 23.69 -9.96
CA PRO A 51 10.05 23.72 -11.23
C PRO A 51 9.15 22.48 -11.41
N THR A 52 9.59 21.32 -10.95
CA THR A 52 8.79 20.08 -11.00
C THR A 52 7.51 20.20 -10.19
N ARG A 53 7.56 20.84 -9.00
CA ARG A 53 6.38 21.05 -8.17
C ARG A 53 5.42 22.07 -8.77
N ALA A 54 5.94 23.18 -9.31
CA ALA A 54 5.12 24.17 -10.02
C ALA A 54 4.42 23.55 -11.25
N LYS A 55 5.16 22.76 -12.04
CA LYS A 55 4.61 22.03 -13.20
C LYS A 55 3.47 21.09 -12.81
N LYS A 56 3.59 20.34 -11.70
CA LYS A 56 2.51 19.48 -11.20
C LYS A 56 1.25 20.28 -10.83
N ILE A 57 1.40 21.46 -10.23
CA ILE A 57 0.26 22.34 -9.92
C ILE A 57 -0.39 22.86 -11.21
N SER A 58 0.42 23.29 -12.18
CA SER A 58 -0.08 23.73 -13.48
C SER A 58 -0.87 22.62 -14.18
N GLN A 59 -0.34 21.40 -14.22
CA GLN A 59 -1.03 20.22 -14.76
C GLN A 59 -2.32 19.91 -14.00
N TYR A 60 -2.32 20.02 -12.67
CA TYR A 60 -3.51 19.83 -11.84
C TYR A 60 -4.62 20.81 -12.20
N ILE A 61 -4.31 22.11 -12.36
CA ILE A 61 -5.29 23.12 -12.77
C ILE A 61 -5.83 22.79 -14.16
N GLN A 62 -4.94 22.55 -15.13
CA GLN A 62 -5.30 22.31 -16.53
C GLN A 62 -6.12 21.04 -16.74
N SER A 63 -5.82 19.97 -16.00
CA SER A 63 -6.49 18.68 -16.14
C SER A 63 -7.83 18.63 -15.40
N ASN A 64 -8.16 19.64 -14.58
CA ASN A 64 -9.33 19.63 -13.71
C ASN A 64 -10.04 20.99 -13.67
N PRO A 65 -10.37 21.60 -14.84
CA PRO A 65 -10.83 22.99 -14.93
C PRO A 65 -12.05 23.29 -14.05
N ASP A 66 -12.95 22.33 -13.87
CA ASP A 66 -14.21 22.51 -13.15
C ASP A 66 -14.19 22.03 -11.69
N SER A 67 -13.05 21.53 -11.20
CA SER A 67 -13.00 20.89 -9.88
C SER A 67 -11.70 21.07 -9.10
N TYR A 68 -10.70 21.77 -9.63
CA TYR A 68 -9.47 22.00 -8.90
C TYR A 68 -9.73 22.89 -7.67
N VAL A 69 -8.94 22.68 -6.61
CA VAL A 69 -8.96 23.48 -5.38
C VAL A 69 -7.53 23.85 -5.01
N LEU A 70 -7.28 25.14 -4.80
CA LEU A 70 -6.01 25.68 -4.31
C LEU A 70 -6.24 26.41 -2.98
N THR A 71 -5.32 26.24 -2.05
CA THR A 71 -5.33 26.96 -0.77
C THR A 71 -4.79 28.38 -0.94
N SER A 72 -5.10 29.25 0.02
CA SER A 72 -4.67 30.65 0.03
C SER A 72 -3.17 30.83 -0.21
N LEU A 73 -2.81 31.94 -0.85
CA LEU A 73 -1.46 32.51 -0.81
C LEU A 73 -1.32 33.38 0.44
N THR A 74 -0.09 33.53 0.94
CA THR A 74 0.18 34.40 2.10
C THR A 74 1.44 35.20 1.87
N GLY A 75 1.35 36.50 2.06
CA GLY A 75 2.46 37.41 1.87
C GLY A 75 2.32 38.70 2.64
N VAL A 76 3.32 39.57 2.48
CA VAL A 76 3.26 40.97 2.91
C VAL A 76 3.17 41.85 1.67
N ILE A 77 2.49 42.98 1.80
CA ILE A 77 2.59 44.07 0.84
C ILE A 77 3.66 45.06 1.29
N ASN A 78 4.54 45.47 0.38
CA ASN A 78 5.70 46.32 0.70
C ASN A 78 5.35 47.78 1.06
N GLU A 79 4.17 48.25 0.67
CA GLU A 79 3.67 49.59 0.96
C GLU A 79 2.41 49.51 1.84
N GLN A 80 2.17 50.57 2.62
CA GLN A 80 0.99 50.65 3.48
C GLN A 80 -0.25 51.03 2.66
N PRO A 81 -1.25 50.14 2.50
CA PRO A 81 -2.49 50.45 1.82
C PRO A 81 -3.42 51.25 2.73
N GLU A 82 -4.33 51.98 2.11
CA GLU A 82 -5.45 52.60 2.81
C GLU A 82 -6.64 51.64 2.78
N PHE A 83 -7.23 51.35 3.94
CA PHE A 83 -8.45 50.54 4.03
C PHE A 83 -9.65 51.44 4.28
N ILE A 84 -10.57 51.46 3.32
CA ILE A 84 -11.84 52.19 3.41
C ILE A 84 -12.92 51.20 3.80
N GLU A 85 -13.33 51.27 5.06
CA GLU A 85 -14.37 50.42 5.63
C GLU A 85 -15.74 50.75 4.99
N SER A 86 -16.51 49.71 4.70
CA SER A 86 -17.89 49.81 4.23
C SER A 86 -18.86 50.01 5.39
N GLU A 87 -20.16 49.95 5.13
CA GLU A 87 -21.19 49.88 6.17
C GLU A 87 -21.09 48.62 7.05
N HIS A 88 -20.43 47.56 6.53
CA HIS A 88 -20.16 46.35 7.28
C HIS A 88 -18.76 46.38 7.89
N ALA A 89 -18.70 46.19 9.20
CA ALA A 89 -17.45 46.18 9.94
C ALA A 89 -16.47 45.15 9.36
N ASN A 90 -15.21 45.57 9.21
CA ASN A 90 -14.10 44.84 8.63
C ASN A 90 -14.23 44.45 7.16
N VAL A 91 -15.28 44.87 6.46
CA VAL A 91 -15.42 44.67 5.02
C VAL A 91 -15.23 46.02 4.35
N GLY A 92 -14.45 46.09 3.28
CA GLY A 92 -14.17 47.38 2.65
C GLY A 92 -13.32 47.28 1.39
N LEU A 93 -12.81 48.43 0.96
CA LEU A 93 -11.89 48.55 -0.16
C LEU A 93 -10.47 48.77 0.38
N LEU A 94 -9.55 47.90 -0.04
CA LEU A 94 -8.12 48.06 0.19
C LEU A 94 -7.53 48.80 -1.01
N LYS A 95 -7.13 50.05 -0.80
CA LYS A 95 -6.44 50.88 -1.79
C LYS A 95 -4.95 50.61 -1.75
N VAL A 96 -4.46 50.04 -2.83
CA VAL A 96 -3.07 49.60 -2.98
C VAL A 96 -2.42 50.42 -4.10
N SER A 97 -1.21 50.93 -3.90
CA SER A 97 -0.48 51.61 -4.98
C SER A 97 -0.23 50.67 -6.16
N MET A 98 -0.30 51.18 -7.39
CA MET A 98 0.04 50.35 -8.56
C MET A 98 1.51 49.92 -8.62
N ASP A 99 2.37 50.57 -7.81
CA ASP A 99 3.80 50.27 -7.65
C ASP A 99 4.06 49.27 -6.51
N SER A 100 3.03 48.88 -5.76
CA SER A 100 3.19 47.92 -4.67
C SER A 100 3.53 46.52 -5.18
N GLU A 101 4.39 45.85 -4.42
CA GLU A 101 4.76 44.46 -4.63
C GLU A 101 4.32 43.61 -3.44
N ILE A 102 3.88 42.38 -3.74
CA ILE A 102 3.56 41.37 -2.75
C ILE A 102 4.72 40.40 -2.64
N LEU A 103 5.33 40.35 -1.46
CA LEU A 103 6.39 39.41 -1.12
C LEU A 103 5.77 38.21 -0.42
N LEU A 104 5.67 37.10 -1.14
CA LEU A 104 5.13 35.86 -0.59
C LEU A 104 6.12 35.20 0.36
N PHE A 105 5.58 34.61 1.43
CA PHE A 105 6.29 33.65 2.28
C PHE A 105 5.53 32.33 2.41
N ASP A 106 4.33 32.20 1.82
CA ASP A 106 3.72 30.91 1.48
C ASP A 106 3.00 30.97 0.13
N GLY A 107 3.10 29.88 -0.64
CA GLY A 107 2.36 29.71 -1.89
C GLY A 107 3.13 29.99 -3.19
N GLN A 108 4.43 30.26 -3.16
CA GLN A 108 5.25 30.50 -4.37
C GLN A 108 5.04 29.46 -5.50
N HIS A 109 4.94 28.16 -5.17
CA HIS A 109 4.76 27.10 -6.16
C HIS A 109 3.35 27.13 -6.77
N ARG A 110 2.36 27.52 -5.97
CA ARG A 110 0.98 27.72 -6.43
C ARG A 110 0.94 28.89 -7.40
N THR A 111 1.55 30.02 -7.05
CA THR A 111 1.66 31.19 -7.92
C THR A 111 2.36 30.84 -9.24
N THR A 112 3.54 30.20 -9.21
CA THR A 112 4.24 29.79 -10.43
C THR A 112 3.40 28.81 -11.26
N GLY A 113 2.78 27.81 -10.63
CA GLY A 113 1.92 26.84 -11.33
C GLY A 113 0.69 27.48 -11.99
N ILE A 114 0.08 28.48 -11.33
CA ILE A 114 -1.01 29.28 -11.89
C ILE A 114 -0.51 30.07 -13.10
N ILE A 115 0.61 30.79 -12.97
CA ILE A 115 1.20 31.56 -14.07
C ILE A 115 1.54 30.66 -15.26
N ASP A 116 2.07 29.46 -15.00
CA ASP A 116 2.34 28.49 -16.05
C ASP A 116 1.06 27.94 -16.70
N ALA A 117 -0.01 27.70 -15.93
CA ALA A 117 -1.30 27.29 -16.49
C ALA A 117 -1.93 28.38 -17.37
N LEU A 118 -1.78 29.67 -17.00
CA LEU A 118 -2.25 30.81 -17.78
C LEU A 118 -1.58 30.93 -19.16
N LYS A 119 -0.34 30.46 -19.29
CA LYS A 119 0.36 30.43 -20.59
C LYS A 119 -0.31 29.45 -21.56
N SER A 120 -0.91 28.38 -21.04
CA SER A 120 -1.58 27.34 -21.82
C SER A 120 -3.07 27.62 -22.03
N ASN A 121 -3.73 28.27 -21.08
CA ASN A 121 -5.15 28.62 -21.17
C ASN A 121 -5.42 30.02 -20.61
N VAL A 122 -5.75 30.95 -21.50
CA VAL A 122 -5.99 32.35 -21.17
C VAL A 122 -7.28 32.58 -20.38
N GLU A 123 -8.27 31.69 -20.51
CA GLU A 123 -9.57 31.80 -19.82
C GLU A 123 -9.41 31.69 -18.30
N LEU A 124 -8.34 31.04 -17.83
CA LEU A 124 -8.02 30.93 -16.40
C LEU A 124 -7.74 32.30 -15.75
N ARG A 125 -7.54 33.39 -16.52
CA ARG A 125 -7.31 34.74 -15.97
C ARG A 125 -8.42 35.22 -15.05
N GLY A 126 -9.66 34.82 -15.33
CA GLY A 126 -10.85 35.20 -14.54
C GLY A 126 -11.05 34.38 -13.26
N HIS A 127 -10.30 33.28 -13.09
CA HIS A 127 -10.36 32.49 -11.87
C HIS A 127 -9.63 33.21 -10.73
N ASN A 128 -10.06 32.98 -9.49
CA ASN A 128 -9.51 33.67 -8.32
C ASN A 128 -8.80 32.70 -7.36
N ILE A 129 -7.79 33.20 -6.65
CA ILE A 129 -7.19 32.53 -5.48
C ILE A 129 -7.31 33.44 -4.25
N PRO A 130 -7.65 32.90 -3.07
CA PRO A 130 -7.54 33.67 -1.83
C PRO A 130 -6.10 34.10 -1.58
N LEU A 131 -5.91 35.33 -1.15
CA LEU A 131 -4.62 35.88 -0.79
C LEU A 131 -4.76 36.63 0.53
N MET A 132 -3.94 36.22 1.49
CA MET A 132 -3.85 36.80 2.82
C MET A 132 -2.62 37.73 2.87
N LEU A 133 -2.88 39.02 3.09
CA LEU A 133 -1.91 40.09 3.06
C LEU A 133 -1.69 40.65 4.46
N PHE A 134 -0.49 40.45 4.99
CA PHE A 134 -0.03 41.13 6.19
C PHE A 134 0.55 42.49 5.85
N MET A 135 0.58 43.34 6.87
CA MET A 135 1.18 44.66 6.81
C MET A 135 2.52 44.70 7.55
N GLU A 136 3.46 45.48 7.02
CA GLU A 136 4.65 45.94 7.75
C GLU A 136 5.43 44.80 8.44
N MET A 137 5.69 43.71 7.71
CA MET A 137 6.55 42.64 8.21
C MET A 137 7.99 42.83 7.75
N SER A 138 8.89 42.97 8.72
CA SER A 138 10.33 42.88 8.49
C SER A 138 10.72 41.53 7.88
N LEU A 139 11.90 41.46 7.27
CA LEU A 139 12.41 40.22 6.70
C LEU A 139 12.48 39.08 7.73
N ALA A 140 12.95 39.38 8.95
CA ALA A 140 13.06 38.41 10.03
C ALA A 140 11.69 37.84 10.43
N GLU A 141 10.66 38.69 10.51
CA GLU A 141 9.29 38.24 10.83
C GLU A 141 8.69 37.39 9.71
N ARG A 142 8.97 37.72 8.44
CA ARG A 142 8.54 36.88 7.31
C ARG A 142 9.25 35.54 7.29
N GLN A 143 10.55 35.50 7.61
CA GLN A 143 11.31 34.25 7.75
C GLN A 143 10.75 33.39 8.88
N GLN A 144 10.39 34.01 10.02
CA GLN A 144 9.72 33.30 11.12
C GLN A 144 8.36 32.76 10.68
N ALA A 145 7.53 33.57 10.00
CA ALA A 145 6.24 33.11 9.49
C ALA A 145 6.36 31.94 8.50
N PHE A 146 7.37 31.99 7.60
CA PHE A 146 7.70 30.86 6.73
C PHE A 146 8.02 29.60 7.55
N SER A 147 8.84 29.74 8.59
CA SER A 147 9.21 28.63 9.48
C SER A 147 7.99 28.07 10.20
N ASP A 148 7.14 28.91 10.77
CA ASP A 148 5.95 28.50 11.54
C ASP A 148 4.94 27.76 10.66
N ILE A 149 4.62 28.30 9.47
CA ILE A 149 3.67 27.69 8.53
C ILE A 149 4.16 26.29 8.13
N ASN A 150 5.44 26.16 7.77
CA ASN A 150 5.97 24.88 7.29
C ASN A 150 6.27 23.91 8.44
N GLY A 151 6.63 24.40 9.63
CA GLY A 151 6.95 23.59 10.80
C GLY A 151 5.73 22.96 11.46
N HIS A 152 4.57 23.61 11.40
CA HIS A 152 3.30 23.08 11.95
C HIS A 152 2.46 22.31 10.92
N THR A 153 2.85 22.29 9.65
CA THR A 153 2.13 21.53 8.63
C THR A 153 2.41 20.03 8.77
N VAL A 154 1.43 19.28 9.26
CA VAL A 154 1.47 17.81 9.27
C VAL A 154 0.97 17.30 7.93
N LYS A 155 1.84 16.61 7.18
CA LYS A 155 1.43 15.94 5.94
C LYS A 155 0.44 14.81 6.29
N PRO A 156 -0.75 14.77 5.67
CA PRO A 156 -1.65 13.63 5.85
C PRO A 156 -0.96 12.33 5.42
N SER A 157 -1.40 11.22 5.99
CA SER A 157 -0.92 9.91 5.56
C SER A 157 -1.25 9.70 4.07
N THR A 158 -0.52 8.79 3.44
CA THR A 158 -0.83 8.42 2.05
C THR A 158 -2.13 7.61 2.00
N SER A 159 -2.41 6.81 3.02
CA SER A 159 -3.63 6.00 3.13
C SER A 159 -4.90 6.87 3.10
N ILE A 160 -4.99 7.90 3.93
CA ILE A 160 -6.16 8.81 3.89
C ILE A 160 -6.24 9.58 2.57
N SER A 161 -5.08 9.96 2.00
CA SER A 161 -5.02 10.65 0.72
C SER A 161 -5.53 9.75 -0.41
N ASP A 162 -5.16 8.47 -0.43
CA ASP A 162 -5.62 7.48 -1.41
C ASP A 162 -7.11 7.19 -1.23
N THR A 163 -7.59 7.06 0.02
CA THR A 163 -9.01 6.82 0.33
C THR A 163 -9.93 7.91 -0.21
N TYR A 164 -9.51 9.17 -0.14
CA TYR A 164 -10.30 10.30 -0.65
C TYR A 164 -10.02 10.64 -2.11
N ASN A 165 -9.06 9.97 -2.75
CA ASN A 165 -8.70 10.29 -4.12
C ASN A 165 -9.79 9.79 -5.08
N GLN A 166 -10.61 10.74 -5.55
CA GLN A 166 -11.64 10.53 -6.57
C GLN A 166 -11.21 11.01 -7.96
N ARG A 167 -9.90 11.17 -8.21
CA ARG A 167 -9.37 11.53 -9.52
C ARG A 167 -8.72 10.34 -10.21
N ASP A 168 -7.78 9.69 -9.53
CA ASP A 168 -7.00 8.59 -10.09
C ASP A 168 -7.75 7.25 -10.00
N ASP A 169 -7.68 6.43 -11.05
CA ASP A 169 -8.43 5.18 -11.14
C ASP A 169 -7.94 4.11 -10.16
N LEU A 170 -6.62 3.97 -9.99
CA LEU A 170 -6.06 2.93 -9.14
C LEU A 170 -6.45 3.11 -7.65
N PRO A 171 -6.30 4.29 -7.01
CA PRO A 171 -6.80 4.51 -5.65
C PRO A 171 -8.30 4.23 -5.50
N LYS A 172 -9.14 4.71 -6.43
CA LYS A 172 -10.59 4.43 -6.41
C LYS A 172 -10.87 2.95 -6.42
N PHE A 173 -10.29 2.24 -7.38
CA PHE A 173 -10.47 0.80 -7.55
C PHE A 173 -10.02 0.03 -6.31
N VAL A 174 -8.87 0.37 -5.73
CA VAL A 174 -8.36 -0.30 -4.53
C VAL A 174 -9.27 -0.06 -3.33
N VAL A 175 -9.84 1.15 -3.18
CA VAL A 175 -10.80 1.45 -2.11
C VAL A 175 -12.10 0.67 -2.29
N GLU A 176 -12.61 0.57 -3.51
CA GLU A 176 -13.78 -0.24 -3.87
C GLU A 176 -13.51 -1.72 -3.58
N MET A 177 -12.43 -2.28 -4.11
CA MET A 177 -12.00 -3.65 -3.87
C MET A 177 -11.80 -3.95 -2.38
N ALA A 178 -11.23 -3.03 -1.60
CA ALA A 178 -11.04 -3.20 -0.16
C ALA A 178 -12.37 -3.26 0.62
N LYS A 179 -13.44 -2.66 0.10
CA LYS A 179 -14.77 -2.68 0.72
C LYS A 179 -15.56 -3.91 0.31
N ASP A 180 -15.50 -4.26 -0.98
CA ASP A 180 -16.42 -5.22 -1.58
C ASP A 180 -15.87 -6.65 -1.61
N LEU A 181 -14.54 -6.80 -1.68
CA LEU A 181 -13.91 -8.12 -1.76
C LEU A 181 -13.81 -8.73 -0.34
N ALA A 182 -14.45 -9.87 -0.13
CA ALA A 182 -14.55 -10.52 1.18
C ALA A 182 -13.19 -10.80 1.85
N VAL A 183 -12.13 -10.94 1.06
CA VAL A 183 -10.74 -11.08 1.54
C VAL A 183 -10.21 -9.84 2.27
N PHE A 184 -10.75 -8.66 1.99
CA PHE A 184 -10.31 -7.38 2.56
C PHE A 184 -11.35 -6.71 3.46
N THR A 185 -12.62 -7.05 3.32
CA THR A 185 -13.69 -6.44 4.13
C THR A 185 -13.36 -6.54 5.63
N HIS A 186 -13.41 -5.39 6.32
CA HIS A 186 -13.04 -5.23 7.74
C HIS A 186 -11.56 -5.52 8.10
N LEU A 187 -10.66 -5.64 7.12
CA LEU A 187 -9.23 -5.89 7.34
C LEU A 187 -8.32 -4.75 6.86
N VAL A 188 -8.89 -3.70 6.26
CA VAL A 188 -8.12 -2.59 5.67
C VAL A 188 -8.29 -1.30 6.48
N ASP A 189 -7.17 -0.70 6.88
CA ASP A 189 -7.10 0.64 7.46
C ASP A 189 -7.02 1.68 6.33
N PHE A 190 -8.06 2.50 6.22
CA PHE A 190 -8.19 3.54 5.21
C PHE A 190 -7.53 4.87 5.60
N GLU A 191 -6.96 4.96 6.80
CA GLU A 191 -6.45 6.21 7.36
C GLU A 191 -4.95 6.15 7.67
N ARG A 192 -4.45 5.07 8.26
CA ARG A 192 -3.06 5.00 8.75
C ARG A 192 -2.17 4.23 7.79
N ASN A 193 -0.95 4.75 7.57
CA ASN A 193 0.09 4.04 6.81
C ASN A 193 0.73 2.88 7.58
N VAL A 194 0.58 2.87 8.91
CA VAL A 194 1.12 1.85 9.82
C VAL A 194 0.00 1.43 10.75
N ILE A 195 -0.22 0.12 10.82
CA ILE A 195 -1.23 -0.47 11.68
C ILE A 195 -0.76 -0.43 13.13
N GLY A 196 -1.57 0.18 14.00
CA GLY A 196 -1.31 0.18 15.44
C GLY A 196 -1.44 -1.21 16.05
N ARG A 197 -0.71 -1.48 17.13
CA ARG A 197 -0.69 -2.79 17.81
C ARG A 197 -2.09 -3.30 18.16
N SER A 198 -2.95 -2.46 18.74
CA SER A 198 -4.32 -2.84 19.12
C SER A 198 -5.34 -2.76 17.98
N SER A 199 -4.91 -2.55 16.74
CA SER A 199 -5.82 -2.44 15.59
C SER A 199 -6.34 -3.81 15.15
N GLU A 200 -7.58 -3.87 14.68
CA GLU A 200 -8.20 -5.05 14.08
C GLU A 200 -7.85 -5.22 12.59
N TYR A 201 -7.23 -4.21 11.97
CA TYR A 201 -6.88 -4.22 10.55
C TYR A 201 -5.58 -4.97 10.27
N LEU A 202 -5.48 -5.64 9.13
CA LEU A 202 -4.23 -6.26 8.69
C LEU A 202 -3.42 -5.37 7.74
N PHE A 203 -4.09 -4.58 6.91
CA PHE A 203 -3.45 -3.88 5.80
C PHE A 203 -3.76 -2.38 5.79
N PRO A 204 -2.76 -1.50 5.64
CA PRO A 204 -3.02 -0.14 5.17
C PRO A 204 -3.48 -0.16 3.71
N VAL A 205 -4.51 0.63 3.36
CA VAL A 205 -4.97 0.75 1.96
C VAL A 205 -3.84 1.17 1.01
N LYS A 206 -2.90 2.00 1.50
CA LYS A 206 -1.72 2.39 0.74
C LYS A 206 -0.86 1.20 0.30
N ILE A 207 -0.67 0.22 1.17
CA ILE A 207 0.14 -0.97 0.86
C ILE A 207 -0.59 -1.84 -0.16
N LEU A 208 -1.91 -1.99 -0.02
CA LEU A 208 -2.73 -2.72 -1.00
C LEU A 208 -2.67 -2.03 -2.38
N LYS A 209 -2.72 -0.70 -2.41
CA LYS A 209 -2.54 0.09 -3.65
C LYS A 209 -1.17 -0.11 -4.26
N ASP A 210 -0.10 0.02 -3.46
CA ASP A 210 1.27 -0.14 -3.94
C ASP A 210 1.49 -1.57 -4.51
N ALA A 211 0.94 -2.59 -3.86
CA ALA A 211 1.02 -3.98 -4.32
C ALA A 211 0.18 -4.24 -5.59
N THR A 212 -1.03 -3.67 -5.66
CA THR A 212 -1.90 -3.79 -6.85
C THR A 212 -1.30 -3.06 -8.06
N ALA A 213 -0.62 -1.93 -7.85
CA ALA A 213 0.12 -1.25 -8.90
C ALA A 213 1.21 -2.15 -9.51
N ARG A 214 1.90 -2.93 -8.67
CA ARG A 214 2.93 -3.90 -9.10
C ARG A 214 2.33 -5.08 -9.84
N LEU A 215 1.20 -5.61 -9.36
CA LEU A 215 0.45 -6.68 -10.01
C LEU A 215 0.07 -6.33 -11.45
N LEU A 216 -0.45 -5.11 -11.63
CA LEU A 216 -0.96 -4.65 -12.93
C LEU A 216 0.11 -3.97 -13.80
N CYS A 217 1.31 -3.74 -13.26
CA CYS A 217 2.38 -2.97 -13.90
C CYS A 217 1.94 -1.55 -14.33
N VAL A 218 1.16 -0.87 -13.49
CA VAL A 218 0.59 0.46 -13.76
C VAL A 218 1.15 1.52 -12.82
N LYS A 219 1.14 2.78 -13.27
CA LYS A 219 1.35 3.94 -12.41
C LYS A 219 0.01 4.35 -11.78
N VAL A 220 0.10 5.09 -10.68
CA VAL A 220 -1.09 5.59 -9.95
C VAL A 220 -2.01 6.42 -10.86
N THR A 221 -1.46 7.15 -11.82
CA THR A 221 -2.18 8.06 -12.72
C THR A 221 -2.70 7.38 -13.99
N ASP A 222 -2.39 6.11 -14.20
CA ASP A 222 -2.83 5.38 -15.40
C ASP A 222 -4.31 4.99 -15.23
N THR A 223 -5.05 4.98 -16.33
CA THR A 223 -6.44 4.48 -16.37
C THR A 223 -6.45 2.96 -16.34
N LEU A 224 -7.40 2.37 -15.62
CA LEU A 224 -7.51 0.90 -15.52
C LEU A 224 -8.61 0.36 -16.43
N SER A 225 -8.29 -0.66 -17.23
CA SER A 225 -9.29 -1.41 -17.99
C SER A 225 -10.11 -2.34 -17.09
N ASP A 226 -11.27 -2.80 -17.58
CA ASP A 226 -12.12 -3.73 -16.84
C ASP A 226 -11.44 -5.09 -16.65
N GLU A 227 -10.67 -5.55 -17.64
CA GLU A 227 -9.87 -6.78 -17.54
C GLU A 227 -8.80 -6.66 -16.44
N GLN A 228 -8.12 -5.52 -16.34
CA GLN A 228 -7.14 -5.28 -15.27
C GLN A 228 -7.79 -5.29 -13.89
N ARG A 229 -9.01 -4.72 -13.77
CA ARG A 229 -9.78 -4.72 -12.52
C ARG A 229 -10.16 -6.13 -12.13
N GLU A 230 -10.63 -6.94 -13.07
CA GLU A 230 -11.04 -8.32 -12.80
C GLU A 230 -9.86 -9.19 -12.38
N VAL A 231 -8.75 -9.15 -13.13
CA VAL A 231 -7.51 -9.86 -12.80
C VAL A 231 -7.02 -9.53 -11.38
N ALA A 232 -7.10 -8.26 -10.97
CA ALA A 232 -6.74 -7.88 -9.62
C ALA A 232 -7.69 -8.48 -8.56
N ARG A 233 -9.01 -8.47 -8.79
CA ARG A 233 -9.99 -9.08 -7.87
C ARG A 233 -9.78 -10.58 -7.74
N GLU A 234 -9.58 -11.27 -8.86
CA GLU A 234 -9.32 -12.71 -8.91
C GLU A 234 -8.03 -13.05 -8.14
N PHE A 235 -6.93 -12.35 -8.44
CA PHE A 235 -5.64 -12.57 -7.81
C PHE A 235 -5.69 -12.39 -6.28
N TRP A 236 -6.26 -11.29 -5.81
CA TRP A 236 -6.33 -11.02 -4.37
C TRP A 236 -7.30 -11.96 -3.65
N SER A 237 -8.37 -12.40 -4.32
CA SER A 237 -9.26 -13.42 -3.77
C SER A 237 -8.55 -14.77 -3.63
N ALA A 238 -7.79 -15.18 -4.65
CA ALA A 238 -7.04 -16.44 -4.64
C ALA A 238 -5.95 -16.48 -3.55
N CYS A 239 -5.43 -15.31 -3.16
CA CYS A 239 -4.46 -15.16 -2.08
C CYS A 239 -5.05 -15.45 -0.68
N ALA A 240 -6.37 -15.33 -0.48
CA ALA A 240 -7.01 -15.36 0.85
C ALA A 240 -6.69 -16.62 1.67
N LYS A 241 -6.87 -17.78 1.04
CA LYS A 241 -6.69 -19.11 1.66
C LYS A 241 -5.21 -19.44 1.91
N PRO A 242 -4.30 -19.43 0.90
CA PRO A 242 -2.89 -19.77 1.11
C PRO A 242 -2.18 -18.83 2.09
N LEU A 243 -2.66 -17.58 2.22
CA LEU A 243 -2.04 -16.57 3.09
C LEU A 243 -2.74 -16.39 4.44
N LEU A 244 -3.76 -17.20 4.73
CA LEU A 244 -4.42 -17.29 6.03
C LEU A 244 -5.11 -15.99 6.48
N TRP A 245 -5.45 -15.09 5.55
CA TRP A 245 -5.97 -13.75 5.87
C TRP A 245 -7.34 -13.74 6.56
N GLN A 246 -8.06 -14.86 6.59
CA GLN A 246 -9.28 -15.03 7.38
C GLN A 246 -9.13 -16.07 8.51
N ALA A 247 -8.00 -16.79 8.56
CA ALA A 247 -7.84 -17.94 9.45
C ALA A 247 -7.84 -17.54 10.93
N PHE A 248 -7.24 -16.40 11.27
CA PHE A 248 -7.16 -15.90 12.64
C PHE A 248 -8.55 -15.71 13.29
N ARG A 249 -9.58 -15.39 12.49
CA ARG A 249 -10.97 -15.28 12.96
C ARG A 249 -11.55 -16.60 13.45
N TYR A 250 -11.08 -17.72 12.92
CA TYR A 250 -11.52 -19.07 13.30
C TYR A 250 -10.65 -19.69 14.40
N TRP A 251 -9.43 -19.17 14.60
CA TRP A 251 -8.48 -19.66 15.60
C TRP A 251 -8.56 -18.92 16.94
N GLU A 252 -9.55 -18.01 17.09
CA GLU A 252 -9.67 -17.12 18.26
C GLU A 252 -8.40 -16.26 18.49
N GLU A 253 -7.61 -16.03 17.44
CA GLU A 253 -6.47 -15.13 17.45
C GLU A 253 -6.91 -13.71 17.12
N SER A 254 -6.26 -12.72 17.73
CA SER A 254 -6.43 -11.31 17.38
C SER A 254 -5.64 -10.96 16.11
N ALA A 255 -6.02 -9.86 15.46
CA ALA A 255 -5.25 -9.32 14.34
C ALA A 255 -3.82 -8.93 14.75
N ASP A 256 -3.58 -8.54 16.02
CA ASP A 256 -2.23 -8.26 16.53
C ASP A 256 -1.37 -9.52 16.57
N GLU A 257 -1.92 -10.61 17.11
CA GLU A 257 -1.24 -11.91 17.17
C GLU A 257 -0.95 -12.43 15.76
N PHE A 258 -1.89 -12.30 14.82
CA PHE A 258 -1.67 -12.66 13.43
C PHE A 258 -0.52 -11.85 12.81
N ARG A 259 -0.53 -10.52 12.96
CA ARG A 259 0.56 -9.66 12.45
C ARG A 259 1.90 -9.96 13.12
N ALA A 260 1.91 -10.38 14.38
CA ALA A 260 3.13 -10.75 15.08
C ALA A 260 3.69 -12.10 14.60
N GLY A 261 2.82 -13.07 14.32
CA GLY A 261 3.19 -14.45 13.98
C GLY A 261 3.42 -14.71 12.48
N TYR A 262 2.78 -13.96 11.59
CA TYR A 262 2.74 -14.25 10.16
C TYR A 262 3.29 -13.11 9.30
N LEU A 263 3.91 -13.48 8.16
CA LEU A 263 4.50 -12.54 7.22
C LEU A 263 3.48 -11.90 6.27
N SER A 264 2.36 -12.60 6.04
CA SER A 264 1.41 -12.27 4.96
C SER A 264 0.61 -10.98 5.16
N SER A 265 0.65 -10.35 6.34
CA SER A 265 0.08 -9.02 6.59
C SER A 265 1.07 -7.86 6.41
N HIS A 266 2.36 -8.15 6.24
CA HIS A 266 3.39 -7.11 6.20
C HIS A 266 3.58 -6.54 4.80
N GLY A 267 3.81 -5.23 4.72
CA GLY A 267 3.82 -4.54 3.42
C GLY A 267 4.89 -5.04 2.45
N VAL A 268 6.05 -5.48 2.93
CA VAL A 268 7.08 -6.11 2.08
C VAL A 268 6.58 -7.38 1.41
N PHE A 269 5.81 -8.19 2.14
CA PHE A 269 5.26 -9.45 1.64
C PHE A 269 4.12 -9.20 0.64
N LEU A 270 3.20 -8.26 0.92
CA LEU A 270 2.16 -7.86 -0.03
C LEU A 270 2.74 -7.30 -1.34
N ASN A 271 3.76 -6.44 -1.25
CA ASN A 271 4.43 -5.92 -2.44
C ASN A 271 5.13 -7.02 -3.23
N ALA A 272 5.70 -8.03 -2.54
CA ALA A 272 6.28 -9.19 -3.21
C ALA A 272 5.21 -10.02 -3.93
N LEU A 273 4.05 -10.25 -3.29
CA LEU A 273 2.92 -10.95 -3.91
C LEU A 273 2.44 -10.26 -5.18
N GLY A 274 2.34 -8.92 -5.18
CA GLY A 274 1.99 -8.18 -6.40
C GLY A 274 2.97 -8.46 -7.55
N VAL A 275 4.27 -8.50 -7.27
CA VAL A 275 5.28 -8.85 -8.30
C VAL A 275 5.19 -10.31 -8.72
N VAL A 276 4.97 -11.24 -7.78
CA VAL A 276 4.77 -12.67 -8.09
C VAL A 276 3.56 -12.86 -8.99
N GLY A 277 2.42 -12.25 -8.66
CA GLY A 277 1.21 -12.30 -9.47
C GLY A 277 1.44 -11.75 -10.88
N GLN A 278 2.15 -10.62 -11.01
CA GLN A 278 2.54 -10.10 -12.32
C GLN A 278 3.39 -11.09 -13.11
N CYS A 279 4.34 -11.78 -12.46
CA CYS A 279 5.15 -12.81 -13.10
C CYS A 279 4.29 -13.99 -13.56
N LEU A 280 3.37 -14.48 -12.72
CA LEU A 280 2.48 -15.59 -13.05
C LEU A 280 1.59 -15.28 -14.26
N ILE A 281 0.94 -14.11 -14.24
CA ILE A 281 0.10 -13.66 -15.35
C ILE A 281 0.92 -13.51 -16.64
N SER A 282 2.12 -12.93 -16.55
CA SER A 282 2.95 -12.68 -17.74
C SER A 282 3.57 -13.93 -18.33
N GLN A 283 3.89 -14.94 -17.51
CA GLN A 283 4.56 -16.17 -17.94
C GLN A 283 3.56 -17.26 -18.32
N TYR A 284 2.46 -17.39 -17.59
CA TYR A 284 1.53 -18.52 -17.71
C TYR A 284 0.10 -18.11 -18.08
N GLY A 285 -0.22 -16.80 -18.10
CA GLY A 285 -1.58 -16.32 -18.34
C GLY A 285 -2.59 -16.68 -17.25
N THR A 286 -2.14 -17.23 -16.12
CA THR A 286 -2.99 -17.71 -15.02
C THR A 286 -2.38 -17.39 -13.66
N ILE A 287 -3.21 -17.42 -12.62
CA ILE A 287 -2.84 -17.20 -11.22
C ILE A 287 -2.89 -18.48 -10.37
N GLU A 288 -3.25 -19.63 -10.95
CA GLU A 288 -3.55 -20.88 -10.22
C GLU A 288 -2.43 -21.33 -9.26
N LYS A 289 -1.17 -21.17 -9.68
CA LYS A 289 0.02 -21.48 -8.86
C LYS A 289 0.05 -20.75 -7.51
N ILE A 290 -0.70 -19.66 -7.32
CA ILE A 290 -0.75 -18.95 -6.03
C ILE A 290 -1.23 -19.84 -4.89
N SER A 291 -2.05 -20.86 -5.19
CA SER A 291 -2.56 -21.81 -4.21
C SER A 291 -1.44 -22.62 -3.53
N ASP A 292 -0.36 -22.91 -4.25
CA ASP A 292 0.80 -23.67 -3.74
C ASP A 292 1.57 -22.91 -2.66
N LEU A 293 1.41 -21.58 -2.56
CA LEU A 293 1.93 -20.81 -1.43
C LEU A 293 1.34 -21.26 -0.08
N GLY A 294 0.23 -22.01 -0.06
CA GLY A 294 -0.30 -22.59 1.17
C GLY A 294 0.64 -23.60 1.85
N THR A 295 1.61 -24.14 1.11
CA THR A 295 2.64 -25.06 1.65
C THR A 295 3.92 -24.32 2.10
N LEU A 296 4.04 -23.02 1.79
CA LEU A 296 5.18 -22.20 2.17
C LEU A 296 5.05 -21.80 3.64
N ASN A 297 6.10 -22.03 4.44
CA ASN A 297 6.12 -21.56 5.82
C ASN A 297 6.23 -20.03 5.89
N ILE A 298 5.08 -19.35 5.94
CA ILE A 298 4.93 -17.89 6.03
C ILE A 298 4.94 -17.36 7.48
N LYS A 299 5.35 -18.17 8.46
CA LYS A 299 5.54 -17.70 9.82
C LYS A 299 6.77 -16.80 9.94
N ARG A 300 6.76 -15.91 10.93
CA ARG A 300 7.85 -14.97 11.18
C ARG A 300 9.10 -15.63 11.78
N ASP A 301 8.99 -16.84 12.32
CA ASP A 301 10.13 -17.65 12.76
C ASP A 301 10.76 -18.49 11.63
N SER A 302 10.23 -18.40 10.41
CA SER A 302 10.70 -19.15 9.25
C SER A 302 12.07 -18.67 8.79
N GLU A 303 13.07 -19.55 8.88
CA GLU A 303 14.44 -19.29 8.38
C GLU A 303 14.47 -18.96 6.88
N ALA A 304 13.47 -19.42 6.13
CA ALA A 304 13.30 -19.13 4.70
C ALA A 304 13.28 -17.62 4.39
N PHE A 305 12.83 -16.79 5.34
CA PHE A 305 12.64 -15.36 5.15
C PHE A 305 13.65 -14.49 5.93
N VAL A 306 14.49 -15.12 6.75
CA VAL A 306 15.60 -14.45 7.46
C VAL A 306 16.66 -14.00 6.47
N GLY A 307 16.99 -12.70 6.51
CA GLY A 307 17.85 -12.04 5.52
C GLY A 307 17.15 -11.66 4.21
N ARG A 308 15.86 -11.95 4.07
CA ARG A 308 15.02 -11.49 2.94
C ARG A 308 14.12 -10.36 3.42
N CYS A 309 12.93 -10.69 3.92
CA CYS A 309 12.02 -9.71 4.51
C CYS A 309 12.13 -9.61 6.04
N ILE A 310 12.86 -10.50 6.70
CA ILE A 310 13.16 -10.43 8.13
C ILE A 310 14.63 -10.05 8.30
N ASP A 311 14.91 -9.03 9.10
CA ASP A 311 16.27 -8.62 9.43
C ASP A 311 16.98 -9.68 10.30
N LYS A 312 18.21 -10.06 9.93
CA LYS A 312 18.95 -11.14 10.61
C LYS A 312 19.33 -10.80 12.06
N VAL A 313 19.48 -9.51 12.38
CA VAL A 313 20.02 -9.07 13.68
C VAL A 313 18.88 -8.71 14.63
N THR A 314 17.94 -7.91 14.14
CA THR A 314 16.87 -7.33 14.96
C THR A 314 15.58 -8.15 14.89
N GLY A 315 15.43 -9.04 13.92
CA GLY A 315 14.18 -9.76 13.66
C GLY A 315 13.05 -8.88 13.14
N ASN A 316 13.32 -7.60 12.85
CA ASN A 316 12.34 -6.65 12.33
C ASN A 316 12.04 -6.88 10.85
N MET A 317 10.86 -6.43 10.41
CA MET A 317 10.50 -6.48 9.01
C MET A 317 11.29 -5.45 8.20
N LEU A 318 11.94 -5.90 7.13
CA LEU A 318 12.62 -5.05 6.17
C LEU A 318 11.63 -4.56 5.11
N THR A 319 11.66 -3.28 4.77
CA THR A 319 10.68 -2.66 3.85
C THR A 319 11.30 -2.07 2.58
N ASN A 320 12.59 -2.31 2.34
CA ASN A 320 13.31 -1.75 1.19
C ASN A 320 13.09 -2.60 -0.08
N THR A 321 13.47 -2.03 -1.23
CA THR A 321 13.30 -2.69 -2.54
C THR A 321 14.03 -4.02 -2.63
N THR A 322 15.21 -4.15 -2.02
CA THR A 322 15.98 -5.40 -2.01
C THR A 322 15.23 -6.50 -1.27
N ALA A 323 14.69 -6.19 -0.09
CA ALA A 323 13.89 -7.12 0.70
C ALA A 323 12.66 -7.63 -0.07
N ILE A 324 11.97 -6.73 -0.79
CA ILE A 324 10.85 -7.13 -1.68
C ILE A 324 11.34 -8.12 -2.73
N LYS A 325 12.42 -7.81 -3.47
CA LYS A 325 12.95 -8.67 -4.53
C LYS A 325 13.40 -10.05 -4.04
N LEU A 326 14.14 -10.12 -2.92
CA LEU A 326 14.56 -11.39 -2.33
C LEU A 326 13.36 -12.23 -1.89
N THR A 327 12.31 -11.58 -1.38
CA THR A 327 11.05 -12.25 -1.01
C THR A 327 10.32 -12.80 -2.24
N VAL A 328 10.27 -12.03 -3.33
CA VAL A 328 9.75 -12.48 -4.63
C VAL A 328 10.49 -13.72 -5.11
N ILE A 329 11.82 -13.70 -5.09
CA ILE A 329 12.64 -14.84 -5.52
C ILE A 329 12.31 -16.08 -4.70
N LYS A 330 12.21 -15.96 -3.37
CA LYS A 330 11.86 -17.10 -2.52
C LYS A 330 10.47 -17.66 -2.83
N MET A 331 9.49 -16.80 -3.11
CA MET A 331 8.15 -17.22 -3.52
C MET A 331 8.17 -17.91 -4.89
N LEU A 332 8.85 -17.34 -5.90
CA LEU A 332 8.93 -17.94 -7.24
C LEU A 332 9.64 -19.29 -7.22
N CYS A 333 10.73 -19.44 -6.47
CA CYS A 333 11.39 -20.73 -6.31
C CYS A 333 10.48 -21.76 -5.61
N HIS A 334 9.64 -21.34 -4.66
CA HIS A 334 8.67 -22.21 -4.01
C HIS A 334 7.55 -22.66 -4.97
N LEU A 335 7.16 -21.80 -5.90
CA LEU A 335 6.13 -22.06 -6.92
C LEU A 335 6.66 -22.80 -8.16
N ASP A 336 7.92 -23.22 -8.12
CA ASP A 336 8.64 -23.80 -9.26
C ASP A 336 8.50 -22.93 -10.53
N CYS A 337 8.65 -21.61 -10.34
CA CYS A 337 8.61 -20.61 -11.40
C CYS A 337 10.02 -20.12 -11.75
N PRO A 338 10.33 -19.91 -13.04
CA PRO A 338 11.62 -19.42 -13.46
C PRO A 338 11.87 -18.01 -12.93
N VAL A 339 13.07 -17.80 -12.40
CA VAL A 339 13.53 -16.50 -11.87
C VAL A 339 14.41 -15.83 -12.93
N SER A 340 14.20 -14.54 -13.20
CA SER A 340 14.98 -13.81 -14.21
C SER A 340 16.48 -13.77 -13.87
N PRO A 341 17.38 -13.70 -14.87
CA PRO A 341 18.82 -13.66 -14.63
C PRO A 341 19.26 -12.53 -13.68
N GLU A 342 18.63 -11.35 -13.76
CA GLU A 342 18.93 -10.23 -12.88
C GLU A 342 18.56 -10.52 -11.42
N LEU A 343 17.42 -11.17 -11.20
CA LEU A 343 16.97 -11.58 -9.87
C LEU A 343 17.82 -12.74 -9.31
N GLN A 344 18.25 -13.68 -10.15
CA GLN A 344 19.20 -14.72 -9.75
C GLN A 344 20.55 -14.12 -9.33
N ALA A 345 21.06 -13.15 -10.09
CA ALA A 345 22.30 -12.45 -9.76
C ALA A 345 22.19 -11.70 -8.43
N LEU A 346 21.04 -11.07 -8.17
CA LEU A 346 20.76 -10.43 -6.88
C LEU A 346 20.71 -11.44 -5.74
N GLU A 347 19.99 -12.56 -5.89
CA GLU A 347 19.89 -13.59 -4.86
C GLU A 347 21.27 -14.13 -4.48
N ARG A 348 22.12 -14.42 -5.47
CA ARG A 348 23.47 -14.95 -5.25
C ARG A 348 24.39 -14.02 -4.47
N GLN A 349 24.12 -12.71 -4.44
CA GLN A 349 24.88 -11.77 -3.60
C GLN A 349 24.61 -11.98 -2.10
N TYR A 350 23.43 -12.51 -1.74
CA TYR A 350 23.00 -12.69 -0.35
C TYR A 350 22.92 -14.17 0.05
N PHE A 351 22.64 -15.05 -0.90
CA PHE A 351 22.41 -16.49 -0.77
C PHE A 351 23.07 -17.23 -1.96
N PRO A 352 24.40 -17.39 -1.96
CA PRO A 352 25.16 -17.89 -3.11
C PRO A 352 24.79 -19.32 -3.53
N ASP A 353 24.35 -20.15 -2.58
CA ASP A 353 24.04 -21.57 -2.79
C ASP A 353 22.59 -21.81 -3.27
N THR A 354 21.85 -20.76 -3.62
CA THR A 354 20.45 -20.88 -4.04
C THR A 354 20.34 -21.60 -5.38
N LEU A 355 19.58 -22.69 -5.40
CA LEU A 355 19.16 -23.37 -6.62
C LEU A 355 17.88 -22.72 -7.16
N PHE A 356 17.83 -22.55 -8.48
CA PHE A 356 16.68 -21.95 -9.17
C PHE A 356 15.96 -23.00 -10.02
N PRO A 357 14.62 -22.94 -10.12
CA PRO A 357 13.85 -23.70 -11.09
C PRO A 357 14.39 -23.49 -12.51
N SER A 358 14.44 -24.57 -13.31
CA SER A 358 14.81 -24.46 -14.73
C SER A 358 13.66 -23.83 -15.52
N ALA A 359 13.99 -22.96 -16.48
CA ALA A 359 12.96 -22.46 -17.39
C ALA A 359 12.45 -23.62 -18.26
N VAL A 360 11.14 -23.88 -18.22
CA VAL A 360 10.51 -24.78 -19.20
C VAL A 360 10.56 -24.06 -20.55
N ASN A 361 11.42 -24.53 -21.45
CA ASN A 361 11.35 -24.14 -22.85
C ASN A 361 10.14 -24.85 -23.46
N GLU A 362 8.99 -24.19 -23.53
CA GLU A 362 7.97 -24.57 -24.50
C GLU A 362 8.43 -24.10 -25.89
N SER A 363 9.33 -24.88 -26.49
CA SER A 363 9.52 -24.85 -27.93
C SER A 363 8.30 -25.50 -28.57
N THR A 364 7.42 -24.67 -29.14
CA THR A 364 6.48 -25.06 -30.19
C THR A 364 7.23 -25.77 -31.32
N GLU A 365 7.14 -27.09 -31.38
CA GLU A 365 7.25 -27.84 -32.62
C GLU A 365 5.94 -28.60 -32.88
N PRO A 366 5.46 -28.66 -34.13
CA PRO A 366 4.15 -29.20 -34.44
C PRO A 366 4.21 -30.73 -34.44
N GLU A 367 3.60 -31.37 -33.44
CA GLU A 367 3.39 -32.81 -33.50
C GLU A 367 2.41 -33.14 -34.64
N SER A 368 2.95 -33.84 -35.63
CA SER A 368 2.20 -34.54 -36.67
C SER A 368 1.31 -35.60 -36.04
N HIS A 369 0.00 -35.50 -36.25
CA HIS A 369 -0.95 -36.58 -35.99
C HIS A 369 -0.56 -37.88 -36.70
N PRO A 370 -0.74 -39.02 -36.04
CA PRO A 370 -1.42 -40.13 -36.67
C PRO A 370 -2.75 -40.46 -35.98
N GLU A 371 -3.61 -41.07 -36.77
CA GLU A 371 -5.04 -41.29 -36.56
C GLU A 371 -5.42 -42.16 -35.35
N ALA A 372 -6.62 -41.83 -34.86
CA ALA A 372 -7.56 -42.55 -34.00
C ALA A 372 -7.32 -44.04 -33.70
N LEU A 373 -7.30 -44.37 -32.41
CA LEU A 373 -7.86 -45.61 -31.85
C LEU A 373 -8.62 -45.29 -30.55
N GLN A 374 -9.77 -45.93 -30.40
CA GLN A 374 -10.80 -45.74 -29.38
C GLN A 374 -10.41 -46.23 -27.97
N GLU A 375 -11.08 -45.61 -26.99
CA GLU A 375 -11.58 -46.14 -25.70
C GLU A 375 -10.59 -46.80 -24.72
N GLY A 376 -10.48 -46.17 -23.55
CA GLY A 376 -9.94 -46.78 -22.34
C GLY A 376 -9.65 -45.73 -21.27
N ALA A 377 -10.69 -45.25 -20.58
CA ALA A 377 -10.53 -44.44 -19.37
C ALA A 377 -9.86 -45.30 -18.28
N VAL A 378 -8.54 -45.18 -18.14
CA VAL A 378 -7.82 -45.69 -16.98
C VAL A 378 -7.73 -44.55 -15.97
N VAL A 379 -8.63 -44.58 -15.00
CA VAL A 379 -8.47 -43.86 -13.75
C VAL A 379 -7.22 -44.43 -13.08
N VAL A 380 -6.14 -43.66 -13.05
CA VAL A 380 -4.99 -43.97 -12.20
C VAL A 380 -5.43 -43.61 -10.78
N SER A 381 -5.89 -44.61 -10.03
CA SER A 381 -6.09 -44.51 -8.59
C SER A 381 -4.73 -44.28 -7.93
N GLU A 382 -4.59 -43.17 -7.20
CA GLU A 382 -3.49 -42.98 -6.25
C GLU A 382 -3.45 -44.18 -5.27
N PRO A 383 -2.27 -44.64 -4.85
CA PRO A 383 -2.19 -45.77 -3.93
C PRO A 383 -2.81 -45.37 -2.58
N GLU A 384 -3.91 -46.01 -2.19
CA GLU A 384 -4.50 -45.88 -0.84
C GLU A 384 -3.45 -46.25 0.22
N TYR A 385 -2.82 -45.24 0.81
CA TYR A 385 -1.90 -45.43 1.92
C TYR A 385 -2.73 -45.63 3.19
N GLN A 386 -2.93 -46.89 3.57
CA GLN A 386 -3.79 -47.21 4.70
C GLN A 386 -3.06 -46.93 6.03
N HIS A 387 -3.28 -45.75 6.60
CA HIS A 387 -2.74 -45.38 7.90
C HIS A 387 -3.23 -46.29 9.02
N ALA A 388 -2.33 -46.66 9.96
CA ALA A 388 -2.60 -47.60 11.04
C ALA A 388 -3.71 -47.16 12.03
N PHE A 389 -4.05 -45.87 12.00
CA PHE A 389 -5.03 -45.21 12.89
C PHE A 389 -6.25 -44.66 12.14
N ALA A 390 -6.37 -44.86 10.82
CA ALA A 390 -7.44 -44.25 10.03
C ALA A 390 -8.83 -44.65 10.54
N ASP A 391 -9.03 -45.93 10.86
CA ASP A 391 -10.34 -46.46 11.27
C ASP A 391 -10.83 -45.87 12.60
N MET A 392 -9.94 -45.69 13.59
CA MET A 392 -10.30 -45.06 14.88
C MET A 392 -10.58 -43.56 14.74
N VAL A 393 -9.95 -42.88 13.79
CA VAL A 393 -10.21 -41.47 13.49
C VAL A 393 -11.56 -41.32 12.80
N ARG A 394 -11.87 -42.19 11.82
CA ARG A 394 -13.18 -42.24 11.15
C ARG A 394 -14.32 -42.55 12.11
N GLU A 395 -14.09 -43.48 13.06
CA GLU A 395 -15.08 -43.85 14.06
C GLU A 395 -15.38 -42.68 15.02
N LYS A 396 -14.36 -41.90 15.41
CA LYS A 396 -14.51 -40.78 16.34
C LYS A 396 -15.10 -39.52 15.67
N TRP A 397 -14.67 -39.21 14.46
CA TRP A 397 -15.02 -37.99 13.73
C TRP A 397 -15.47 -38.33 12.30
N SER A 398 -16.70 -38.84 12.20
CA SER A 398 -17.34 -39.24 10.93
C SER A 398 -17.52 -38.08 9.93
N GLU A 399 -17.40 -36.84 10.39
CA GLU A 399 -17.52 -35.63 9.59
C GLU A 399 -16.24 -35.25 8.82
N LEU A 400 -15.10 -35.93 9.09
CA LEU A 400 -13.85 -35.66 8.40
C LEU A 400 -13.84 -36.22 6.98
N THR A 401 -13.24 -35.47 6.06
CA THR A 401 -12.92 -35.98 4.72
C THR A 401 -11.71 -36.93 4.78
N GLU A 402 -11.57 -37.84 3.81
CA GLU A 402 -10.42 -38.78 3.78
C GLU A 402 -9.06 -38.04 3.83
N ALA A 403 -8.91 -36.93 3.10
CA ALA A 403 -7.70 -36.11 3.16
C ALA A 403 -7.43 -35.51 4.56
N GLN A 404 -8.46 -35.26 5.37
CA GLN A 404 -8.30 -34.80 6.75
C GLN A 404 -7.91 -35.94 7.69
N VAL A 405 -8.45 -37.15 7.46
CA VAL A 405 -8.07 -38.37 8.18
C VAL A 405 -6.61 -38.70 7.92
N GLU A 406 -6.19 -38.71 6.65
CA GLU A 406 -4.79 -38.94 6.24
C GLU A 406 -3.84 -37.93 6.87
N ASN A 407 -4.17 -36.64 6.83
CA ASN A 407 -3.33 -35.61 7.44
C ASN A 407 -3.20 -35.82 8.96
N PHE A 408 -4.31 -36.03 9.67
CA PHE A 408 -4.28 -36.29 11.12
C PHE A 408 -3.45 -37.53 11.46
N CYS A 409 -3.64 -38.63 10.73
CA CYS A 409 -2.87 -39.86 10.90
C CYS A 409 -1.38 -39.65 10.63
N GLY A 410 -1.01 -38.97 9.54
CA GLY A 410 0.37 -38.64 9.22
C GLY A 410 1.04 -37.80 10.30
N GLN A 411 0.32 -36.84 10.90
CA GLN A 411 0.86 -36.09 12.04
C GLN A 411 1.02 -36.95 13.31
N CYS A 412 0.14 -37.91 13.57
CA CYS A 412 0.29 -38.86 14.68
C CYS A 412 1.52 -39.75 14.48
N GLU A 413 1.72 -40.28 13.27
CA GLU A 413 2.88 -41.12 12.91
C GLU A 413 4.20 -40.36 13.07
N LEU A 414 4.24 -39.08 12.68
CA LEU A 414 5.39 -38.20 12.89
C LEU A 414 5.70 -37.99 14.39
N VAL A 415 4.66 -37.80 15.21
CA VAL A 415 4.83 -37.66 16.67
C VAL A 415 5.37 -38.96 17.26
N ILE A 416 4.77 -40.11 16.94
CA ILE A 416 5.18 -41.44 17.45
C ILE A 416 6.63 -41.75 17.07
N THR A 417 6.99 -41.51 15.81
CA THR A 417 8.37 -41.67 15.33
C THR A 417 9.33 -40.76 16.09
N GLY A 418 8.90 -39.55 16.43
CA GLY A 418 9.66 -38.61 17.27
C GLY A 418 9.90 -39.08 18.71
N PHE A 419 9.07 -39.99 19.24
CA PHE A 419 9.27 -40.65 20.54
C PHE A 419 10.08 -41.95 20.43
N GLY A 420 10.44 -42.38 19.21
CA GLY A 420 11.17 -43.63 18.97
C GLY A 420 10.33 -44.89 19.15
N GLU A 421 9.00 -44.76 19.14
CA GLU A 421 8.04 -45.87 19.27
C GLU A 421 7.64 -46.42 17.89
N THR A 422 7.21 -47.68 17.83
CA THR A 422 6.60 -48.25 16.61
C THR A 422 5.10 -47.93 16.60
N LEU A 423 4.51 -47.79 15.39
CA LEU A 423 3.08 -47.50 15.24
C LEU A 423 2.18 -48.52 15.96
N ASP A 424 2.58 -49.80 15.97
CA ASP A 424 1.86 -50.86 16.69
C ASP A 424 1.94 -50.69 18.21
N SER A 425 3.11 -50.33 18.75
CA SER A 425 3.30 -50.11 20.19
C SER A 425 2.56 -48.88 20.71
N ALA A 426 2.42 -47.86 19.86
CA ALA A 426 1.77 -46.58 20.18
C ALA A 426 0.23 -46.63 20.09
N LYS A 427 -0.34 -47.67 19.46
CA LYS A 427 -1.78 -47.76 19.17
C LYS A 427 -2.70 -47.55 20.40
N PRO A 428 -2.42 -48.10 21.59
CA PRO A 428 -3.23 -47.84 22.79
C PRO A 428 -3.16 -46.37 23.26
N ALA A 429 -1.99 -45.75 23.17
CA ALA A 429 -1.78 -44.34 23.55
C ALA A 429 -2.47 -43.40 22.55
N VAL A 430 -2.38 -43.68 21.26
CA VAL A 430 -3.09 -42.93 20.21
C VAL A 430 -4.60 -43.02 20.40
N GLN A 431 -5.13 -44.21 20.71
CA GLN A 431 -6.57 -44.38 20.99
C GLN A 431 -7.01 -43.58 22.22
N CYS A 432 -6.21 -43.58 23.30
CA CYS A 432 -6.47 -42.79 24.50
C CYS A 432 -6.47 -41.28 24.18
N MET A 433 -5.48 -40.83 23.43
CA MET A 433 -5.37 -39.46 22.94
C MET A 433 -6.60 -39.04 22.12
N ILE A 434 -6.98 -39.82 21.10
CA ILE A 434 -8.15 -39.54 20.24
C ILE A 434 -9.44 -39.48 21.07
N ASN A 435 -9.60 -40.39 22.04
CA ASN A 435 -10.79 -40.41 22.90
C ASN A 435 -10.90 -39.17 23.79
N ALA A 436 -9.76 -38.65 24.27
CA ALA A 436 -9.70 -37.46 25.12
C ALA A 436 -9.86 -36.14 24.34
N MET A 437 -9.61 -36.15 23.03
CA MET A 437 -9.74 -34.98 22.17
C MET A 437 -11.21 -34.66 21.86
N ARG A 438 -11.58 -33.38 22.03
CA ARG A 438 -12.93 -32.89 21.69
C ARG A 438 -13.10 -32.61 20.19
N LYS A 439 -12.03 -32.19 19.51
CA LYS A 439 -11.96 -31.92 18.08
C LYS A 439 -10.61 -32.40 17.53
N PRO A 440 -10.55 -32.85 16.27
CA PRO A 440 -9.29 -33.21 15.63
C PRO A 440 -8.42 -31.96 15.46
N SER A 441 -7.10 -32.13 15.49
CA SER A 441 -6.14 -31.05 15.27
C SER A 441 -5.03 -31.57 14.39
N THR A 442 -4.67 -30.83 13.33
CA THR A 442 -3.52 -31.14 12.47
C THR A 442 -2.25 -30.42 12.93
N VAL A 443 -2.29 -29.73 14.07
CA VAL A 443 -1.14 -29.01 14.63
C VAL A 443 -0.26 -30.00 15.38
N LEU A 444 0.93 -30.30 14.83
CA LEU A 444 1.87 -31.29 15.38
C LEU A 444 2.22 -31.07 16.86
N ARG A 445 2.34 -29.80 17.31
CA ARG A 445 2.55 -29.48 18.74
C ARG A 445 1.37 -29.89 19.62
N THR A 446 0.14 -29.70 19.15
CA THR A 446 -1.08 -30.08 19.88
C THR A 446 -1.20 -31.58 19.95
N ILE A 447 -0.96 -32.29 18.85
CA ILE A 447 -0.93 -33.76 18.83
C ILE A 447 0.16 -34.27 19.79
N ARG A 448 1.38 -33.70 19.73
CA ARG A 448 2.48 -34.05 20.63
C ARG A 448 2.12 -33.88 22.11
N ILE A 449 1.52 -32.75 22.51
CA ILE A 449 1.13 -32.51 23.90
C ILE A 449 0.04 -33.50 24.35
N ASN A 450 -0.93 -33.81 23.49
CA ASN A 450 -1.98 -34.77 23.85
C ASN A 450 -1.45 -36.21 23.86
N TYR A 451 -0.48 -36.54 23.00
CA TYR A 451 0.22 -37.81 23.02
C TYR A 451 1.07 -37.98 24.28
N GLU A 452 1.85 -36.95 24.66
CA GLU A 452 2.62 -36.90 25.92
C GLU A 452 1.74 -37.12 27.15
N LYS A 453 0.50 -36.59 27.14
CA LYS A 453 -0.48 -36.82 28.20
C LYS A 453 -1.09 -38.22 28.18
N ALA A 454 -1.12 -38.88 27.04
CA ALA A 454 -1.69 -40.22 26.89
C ALA A 454 -0.71 -41.34 27.26
N ILE A 455 0.61 -41.06 27.20
CA ILE A 455 1.68 -41.96 27.62
C ILE A 455 2.16 -41.72 29.07
N ALA A 456 1.69 -40.63 29.70
CA ALA A 456 1.92 -40.30 31.12
C ALA A 456 0.84 -40.93 32.01
#